data_AF-A0A957N903-F1
#
_entry.id   AF-A0A957N903-F1
#
_cell.length_a   1.000
_cell.length_b   1.000
_cell.length_c   1.000
_cell.angle_alpha   90.00
_cell.angle_beta   90.00
_cell.angle_gamma   90.00
#
_symmetry.space_group_name_H-M   'P 1'
#
loop_
_entity.id
_entity.type
_entity.pdbx_description
1 polymer ?
#
loop_
_entity_poly.entity_id
_entity_poly.type
_entity_poly.pdbx_seq_one_letter_code
_entity_poly.pdbx_strand_id
1 'polypeptide(L)'
;TATVALNAGSGGNYANVIVVAKSGGDYTSVAAALASISDSSSSNRYLVYVAPGTYTETSLVDVKPYVHLQGAGQNVTVVTSARSGIASGVLNGATVRMRDNAQVSDITILNEATTNDVAVGVYMENVSHGALLKDTTVKTLGTVANLNTAIYLLEAEPTIRGSWLQGTGTAPNLVGISSENGDDGFPRARIDDSTILAGNDSTESCAVPTGTALSLFESSPTINNSHICGGARAVFLGISGFPAIHHSTVRVSTGFNAALTETPASGIVSIATSRVDNFNDAFEGTPPRCAYTYSLNYDTLDQNCSNGPVAQ
;
A
#
# COMPACT_ATOMS: atom_id res chain seq x y z
N THR A 1 19.95 -24.01 -13.18
CA THR A 1 18.73 -24.73 -13.58
C THR A 1 17.72 -24.65 -12.45
N ALA A 2 16.73 -23.76 -12.58
CA ALA A 2 15.63 -23.60 -11.62
C ALA A 2 14.70 -24.84 -11.55
N THR A 3 14.90 -25.80 -12.46
CA THR A 3 14.22 -27.10 -12.52
C THR A 3 14.40 -27.95 -11.25
N VAL A 4 15.42 -27.70 -10.42
CA VAL A 4 15.72 -28.58 -9.26
C VAL A 4 14.86 -28.25 -8.03
N ALA A 5 14.30 -27.04 -7.91
CA ALA A 5 13.50 -26.66 -6.73
C ALA A 5 12.01 -27.02 -6.85
N LEU A 6 11.51 -27.33 -8.06
CA LEU A 6 10.10 -27.65 -8.31
C LEU A 6 9.88 -29.10 -8.76
N ASN A 7 10.94 -29.88 -8.96
CA ASN A 7 10.80 -31.30 -9.24
C ASN A 7 10.58 -32.02 -7.90
N ALA A 8 9.32 -32.19 -7.52
CA ALA A 8 8.93 -33.12 -6.48
C ALA A 8 9.54 -34.48 -6.83
N GLY A 9 10.55 -34.89 -6.05
CA GLY A 9 11.06 -36.25 -6.08
C GLY A 9 9.88 -37.19 -5.87
N SER A 10 9.50 -37.90 -6.94
CA SER A 10 8.50 -38.96 -6.96
C SER A 10 7.21 -38.69 -6.15
N GLY A 11 6.24 -37.95 -6.71
CA GLY A 11 4.86 -37.99 -6.21
C GLY A 11 4.06 -36.70 -6.34
N GLY A 12 3.56 -36.41 -7.55
CA GLY A 12 2.58 -35.36 -7.80
C GLY A 12 3.17 -34.11 -8.46
N ASN A 13 2.90 -33.92 -9.74
CA ASN A 13 3.06 -32.60 -10.36
C ASN A 13 2.05 -31.66 -9.71
N TYR A 14 2.46 -30.44 -9.34
CA TYR A 14 1.49 -29.40 -9.03
C TYR A 14 0.62 -29.16 -10.26
N ALA A 15 -0.71 -29.13 -10.10
CA ALA A 15 -1.63 -29.10 -11.24
C ALA A 15 -1.45 -27.82 -12.10
N ASN A 16 -1.19 -26.68 -11.47
CA ASN A 16 -1.18 -25.36 -12.11
C ASN A 16 -0.03 -24.48 -11.57
N VAL A 17 1.21 -24.82 -11.90
CA VAL A 17 2.38 -23.98 -11.60
C VAL A 17 2.99 -23.50 -12.91
N ILE A 18 3.19 -22.18 -13.00
CA ILE A 18 3.89 -21.53 -14.11
C ILE A 18 5.16 -20.89 -13.54
N VAL A 19 6.30 -21.19 -14.16
CA VAL A 19 7.60 -20.65 -13.75
C VAL A 19 8.00 -19.51 -14.68
N VAL A 20 8.24 -18.34 -14.10
CA VAL A 20 8.85 -17.21 -14.80
C VAL A 20 10.31 -17.12 -14.40
N ALA A 21 11.21 -17.15 -15.38
CA ALA A 21 12.64 -17.02 -15.14
C ALA A 21 13.32 -16.31 -16.32
N LYS A 22 14.41 -15.60 -16.04
CA LYS A 22 15.25 -15.00 -17.11
C LYS A 22 15.79 -16.01 -18.12
N SER A 23 15.91 -17.26 -17.72
CA SER A 23 16.22 -18.39 -18.59
C SER A 23 15.73 -19.69 -17.97
N GLY A 24 15.18 -20.59 -18.78
CA GLY A 24 14.81 -21.95 -18.34
C GLY A 24 13.52 -22.05 -17.50
N GLY A 25 12.69 -21.01 -17.49
CA GLY A 25 11.29 -21.06 -17.05
C GLY A 25 10.35 -21.17 -18.25
N ASP A 26 9.05 -21.31 -17.98
CA ASP A 26 7.99 -21.36 -19.00
C ASP A 26 7.82 -20.01 -19.71
N TYR A 27 8.06 -18.91 -18.97
CA TYR A 27 8.02 -17.55 -19.48
C TYR A 27 9.22 -16.73 -19.00
N THR A 28 9.55 -15.68 -19.75
CA THR A 28 10.56 -14.68 -19.38
C THR A 28 9.96 -13.33 -18.93
N SER A 29 8.64 -13.16 -19.09
CA SER A 29 7.84 -12.00 -18.65
C SER A 29 6.73 -12.49 -17.71
N VAL A 30 6.55 -11.75 -16.61
CA VAL A 30 5.49 -11.99 -15.62
C VAL A 30 4.12 -11.67 -16.21
N ALA A 31 3.99 -10.56 -16.96
CA ALA A 31 2.74 -10.19 -17.60
C ALA A 31 2.29 -11.25 -18.62
N ALA A 32 3.21 -11.79 -19.42
CA ALA A 32 2.90 -12.85 -20.39
C ALA A 32 2.44 -14.16 -19.70
N ALA A 33 3.07 -14.54 -18.59
CA ALA A 33 2.69 -15.70 -17.80
C ALA A 33 1.28 -15.56 -17.20
N LEU A 34 0.95 -14.39 -16.65
CA LEU A 34 -0.40 -14.13 -16.13
C LEU A 34 -1.43 -14.08 -17.25
N ALA A 35 -1.07 -13.56 -18.43
CA ALA A 35 -1.96 -13.48 -19.58
C ALA A 35 -2.40 -14.88 -20.08
N SER A 36 -1.56 -15.92 -19.94
CA SER A 36 -1.87 -17.27 -20.43
C SER A 36 -2.91 -18.02 -19.59
N ILE A 37 -3.16 -17.61 -18.35
CA ILE A 37 -4.13 -18.24 -17.45
C ILE A 37 -5.56 -17.82 -17.82
N SER A 38 -6.39 -18.66 -18.41
CA SER A 38 -7.75 -18.29 -18.86
C SER A 38 -8.90 -18.79 -17.97
N ASP A 39 -8.63 -19.77 -17.11
CA ASP A 39 -9.62 -20.62 -16.44
C ASP A 39 -9.41 -20.69 -14.91
N SER A 40 -8.72 -19.70 -14.35
CA SER A 40 -8.51 -19.58 -12.91
C SER A 40 -9.84 -19.43 -12.16
N SER A 41 -10.05 -20.25 -11.13
CA SER A 41 -11.26 -20.24 -10.31
C SER A 41 -10.97 -20.72 -8.89
N SER A 42 -11.98 -20.68 -8.01
CA SER A 42 -11.83 -21.13 -6.62
C SER A 42 -11.41 -22.61 -6.49
N SER A 43 -11.80 -23.45 -7.47
CA SER A 43 -11.42 -24.87 -7.58
C SER A 43 -10.25 -25.11 -8.55
N ASN A 44 -9.81 -24.10 -9.30
CA ASN A 44 -8.72 -24.18 -10.27
C ASN A 44 -7.73 -23.02 -10.03
N ARG A 45 -6.96 -23.11 -8.94
CA ARG A 45 -6.00 -22.07 -8.54
C ARG A 45 -4.68 -22.22 -9.27
N TYR A 46 -3.96 -21.11 -9.48
CA TYR A 46 -2.64 -21.10 -10.11
C TYR A 46 -1.59 -20.50 -9.18
N LEU A 47 -0.39 -21.04 -9.24
CA LEU A 47 0.82 -20.40 -8.74
C LEU A 47 1.67 -19.95 -9.93
N VAL A 48 1.98 -18.66 -9.98
CA VAL A 48 3.00 -18.11 -10.88
C VAL A 48 4.23 -17.80 -10.03
N TYR A 49 5.23 -18.66 -10.11
CA TYR A 49 6.48 -18.50 -9.39
C TYR A 49 7.50 -17.72 -10.23
N VAL A 50 8.02 -16.62 -9.70
CA VAL A 50 8.99 -15.75 -10.36
C VAL A 50 10.36 -15.92 -9.73
N ALA A 51 11.24 -16.60 -10.46
CA ALA A 51 12.62 -16.84 -10.05
C ALA A 51 13.40 -15.53 -9.83
N PRO A 52 14.55 -15.54 -9.12
CA PRO A 52 15.36 -14.36 -8.90
C PRO A 52 15.71 -13.60 -10.19
N GLY A 53 15.67 -12.27 -10.11
CA GLY A 53 15.99 -11.36 -11.21
C GLY A 53 15.10 -10.13 -11.23
N THR A 54 15.47 -9.18 -12.10
CA THR A 54 14.70 -7.95 -12.35
C THR A 54 13.93 -8.05 -13.66
N TYR A 55 12.61 -8.06 -13.59
CA TYR A 55 11.68 -8.20 -14.72
C TYR A 55 11.08 -6.84 -15.06
N THR A 56 11.54 -6.26 -16.17
CA THR A 56 11.00 -4.99 -16.69
C THR A 56 9.81 -5.29 -17.58
N GLU A 57 8.62 -4.91 -17.13
CA GLU A 57 7.35 -5.16 -17.81
C GLU A 57 6.87 -3.87 -18.49
N THR A 58 6.49 -3.97 -19.76
CA THR A 58 5.85 -2.86 -20.50
C THR A 58 4.33 -2.95 -20.45
N SER A 59 3.80 -4.16 -20.34
CA SER A 59 2.38 -4.47 -20.13
C SER A 59 2.02 -4.47 -18.64
N LEU A 60 0.72 -4.32 -18.36
CA LEU A 60 0.19 -4.44 -17.00
C LEU A 60 0.40 -5.88 -16.49
N VAL A 61 0.94 -6.02 -15.28
CA VAL A 61 0.99 -7.28 -14.55
C VAL A 61 -0.36 -7.49 -13.86
N ASP A 62 -1.30 -8.12 -14.59
CA ASP A 62 -2.69 -8.31 -14.14
C ASP A 62 -2.85 -9.68 -13.44
N VAL A 63 -2.82 -9.67 -12.10
CA VAL A 63 -2.96 -10.88 -11.29
C VAL A 63 -4.44 -11.24 -11.17
N LYS A 64 -4.84 -12.25 -11.93
CA LYS A 64 -6.23 -12.73 -12.05
C LYS A 64 -6.76 -13.33 -10.72
N PRO A 65 -8.10 -13.41 -10.54
CA PRO A 65 -8.66 -14.06 -9.38
C PRO A 65 -8.14 -15.47 -9.21
N TYR A 66 -7.86 -15.87 -7.96
CA TYR A 66 -7.36 -17.20 -7.62
C TYR A 66 -5.97 -17.54 -8.19
N VAL A 67 -5.22 -16.53 -8.62
CA VAL A 67 -3.82 -16.65 -8.97
C VAL A 67 -2.95 -16.09 -7.84
N HIS A 68 -1.94 -16.86 -7.46
CA HIS A 68 -0.87 -16.42 -6.55
C HIS A 68 0.37 -16.10 -7.38
N LEU A 69 0.76 -14.83 -7.41
CA LEU A 69 2.05 -14.39 -7.95
C LEU A 69 3.07 -14.36 -6.81
N GLN A 70 4.05 -15.26 -6.85
CA GLN A 70 5.04 -15.40 -5.79
C GLN A 70 6.45 -15.17 -6.34
N GLY A 71 7.20 -14.25 -5.74
CA GLY A 71 8.63 -14.11 -6.02
C GLY A 71 9.48 -15.11 -5.23
N ALA A 72 10.78 -15.15 -5.52
CA ALA A 72 11.74 -15.96 -4.76
C ALA A 72 12.20 -15.29 -3.45
N GLY A 73 11.66 -14.10 -3.15
CA GLY A 73 12.04 -13.25 -2.03
C GLY A 73 12.11 -11.78 -2.45
N GLN A 74 11.67 -10.87 -1.56
CA GLN A 74 11.60 -9.43 -1.84
C GLN A 74 12.94 -8.84 -2.30
N ASN A 75 14.06 -9.34 -1.75
CA ASN A 75 15.40 -8.83 -2.06
C ASN A 75 16.01 -9.39 -3.34
N VAL A 76 15.38 -10.37 -3.98
CA VAL A 76 15.97 -11.10 -5.12
C VAL A 76 15.06 -11.17 -6.35
N THR A 77 13.75 -10.94 -6.19
CA THR A 77 12.81 -10.84 -7.31
C THR A 77 12.22 -9.44 -7.37
N VAL A 78 12.46 -8.74 -8.47
CA VAL A 78 11.96 -7.38 -8.71
C VAL A 78 11.13 -7.36 -9.99
N VAL A 79 9.91 -6.85 -9.92
CA VAL A 79 9.07 -6.52 -11.07
C VAL A 79 9.00 -5.00 -11.17
N THR A 80 9.46 -4.44 -12.28
CA THR A 80 9.49 -2.98 -12.50
C THR A 80 8.79 -2.59 -13.78
N SER A 81 8.24 -1.38 -13.82
CA SER A 81 7.74 -0.75 -15.03
C SER A 81 7.96 0.76 -15.00
N ALA A 82 7.79 1.42 -16.15
CA ALA A 82 7.68 2.88 -16.25
C ALA A 82 6.27 3.31 -16.69
N ARG A 83 5.25 2.52 -16.32
CA ARG A 83 3.85 2.76 -16.70
C ARG A 83 3.33 4.00 -15.98
N SER A 84 2.76 4.93 -16.74
CA SER A 84 2.10 6.14 -16.23
C SER A 84 0.69 6.28 -16.79
N GLY A 85 -0.17 6.94 -16.02
CA GLY A 85 -1.55 7.25 -16.37
C GLY A 85 -1.84 8.75 -16.32
N ILE A 86 -3.04 9.11 -16.77
CA ILE A 86 -3.65 10.42 -16.53
C ILE A 86 -4.58 10.32 -15.31
N ALA A 87 -4.99 11.46 -14.74
CA ALA A 87 -5.86 11.47 -13.55
C ALA A 87 -7.16 10.66 -13.71
N SER A 88 -7.81 10.70 -14.87
CA SER A 88 -9.04 9.92 -15.16
C SER A 88 -8.78 8.45 -15.51
N GLY A 89 -7.53 8.00 -15.51
CA GLY A 89 -7.11 6.66 -15.93
C GLY A 89 -5.99 6.11 -15.05
N VAL A 90 -6.17 6.17 -13.73
CA VAL A 90 -5.19 5.76 -12.71
C VAL A 90 -4.62 4.37 -12.96
N LEU A 91 -5.46 3.39 -13.30
CA LEU A 91 -5.04 2.01 -13.62
C LEU A 91 -3.95 1.94 -14.71
N ASN A 92 -3.95 2.86 -15.68
CA ASN A 92 -2.95 2.86 -16.75
C ASN A 92 -1.54 3.11 -16.20
N GLY A 93 -1.43 3.82 -15.07
CA GLY A 93 -0.19 4.06 -14.34
C GLY A 93 0.26 2.94 -13.42
N ALA A 94 -0.45 1.82 -13.34
CA ALA A 94 -0.09 0.72 -12.44
C ALA A 94 0.95 -0.24 -13.04
N THR A 95 1.94 -0.65 -12.24
CA THR A 95 2.81 -1.80 -12.57
C THR A 95 2.01 -3.09 -12.42
N VAL A 96 1.34 -3.27 -11.27
CA VAL A 96 0.53 -4.47 -10.96
C VAL A 96 -0.93 -4.07 -10.75
N ARG A 97 -1.86 -4.87 -11.30
CA ARG A 97 -3.26 -4.91 -10.87
C ARG A 97 -3.50 -6.21 -10.11
N MET A 98 -4.02 -6.12 -8.90
CA MET A 98 -4.51 -7.30 -8.17
C MET A 98 -6.03 -7.36 -8.23
N ARG A 99 -6.56 -8.50 -8.65
CA ARG A 99 -8.01 -8.76 -8.68
C ARG A 99 -8.46 -9.48 -7.40
N ASP A 100 -9.77 -9.59 -7.22
CA ASP A 100 -10.34 -10.24 -6.05
C ASP A 100 -9.85 -11.69 -5.91
N ASN A 101 -9.59 -12.14 -4.68
CA ASN A 101 -8.99 -13.45 -4.37
C ASN A 101 -7.60 -13.72 -4.99
N ALA A 102 -6.93 -12.73 -5.57
CA ALA A 102 -5.54 -12.84 -6.00
C ALA A 102 -4.58 -12.72 -4.80
N GLN A 103 -3.40 -13.31 -4.93
CA GLN A 103 -2.35 -13.17 -3.92
C GLN A 103 -1.05 -12.72 -4.57
N VAL A 104 -0.33 -11.84 -3.90
CA VAL A 104 1.03 -11.43 -4.27
C VAL A 104 1.91 -11.55 -3.05
N SER A 105 3.03 -12.29 -3.18
CA SER A 105 4.00 -12.39 -2.08
C SER A 105 5.45 -12.51 -2.48
N ASP A 106 6.34 -12.24 -1.53
CA ASP A 106 7.77 -12.49 -1.60
C ASP A 106 8.45 -11.81 -2.80
N ILE A 107 8.03 -10.59 -3.11
CA ILE A 107 8.44 -9.88 -4.32
C ILE A 107 8.63 -8.38 -4.05
N THR A 108 9.45 -7.73 -4.88
CA THR A 108 9.51 -6.27 -4.95
C THR A 108 8.81 -5.78 -6.22
N ILE A 109 7.93 -4.79 -6.09
CA ILE A 109 7.22 -4.13 -7.19
C ILE A 109 7.67 -2.67 -7.24
N LEU A 110 8.18 -2.26 -8.40
CA LEU A 110 8.63 -0.90 -8.65
C LEU A 110 7.79 -0.25 -9.75
N ASN A 111 7.59 1.07 -9.62
CA ASN A 111 7.18 1.92 -10.73
C ASN A 111 8.12 3.13 -10.82
N GLU A 112 8.77 3.30 -11.96
CA GLU A 112 9.80 4.31 -12.21
C GLU A 112 9.33 5.34 -13.26
N ALA A 113 8.02 5.51 -13.41
CA ALA A 113 7.45 6.39 -14.43
C ALA A 113 7.84 7.87 -14.25
N THR A 114 8.18 8.54 -15.34
CA THR A 114 8.63 9.95 -15.34
C THR A 114 7.74 10.87 -16.19
N THR A 115 6.63 10.35 -16.69
CA THR A 115 5.73 11.03 -17.64
C THR A 115 4.28 11.02 -17.15
N ASN A 116 3.43 11.88 -17.73
CA ASN A 116 2.02 12.04 -17.37
C ASN A 116 1.80 12.38 -15.88
N ASP A 117 0.61 12.08 -15.38
CA ASP A 117 0.12 12.59 -14.10
C ASP A 117 0.30 11.58 -12.96
N VAL A 118 0.15 10.29 -13.27
CA VAL A 118 -0.04 9.25 -12.24
C VAL A 118 0.92 8.08 -12.41
N ALA A 119 1.53 7.64 -11.30
CA ALA A 119 2.28 6.40 -11.17
C ALA A 119 1.75 5.59 -9.98
N VAL A 120 1.50 4.29 -10.20
CA VAL A 120 0.98 3.37 -9.19
C VAL A 120 1.82 2.11 -9.14
N GLY A 121 2.16 1.65 -7.93
CA GLY A 121 2.84 0.37 -7.74
C GLY A 121 1.85 -0.78 -7.93
N VAL A 122 0.86 -0.85 -7.04
CA VAL A 122 -0.23 -1.83 -7.09
C VAL A 122 -1.58 -1.11 -7.08
N TYR A 123 -2.41 -1.45 -8.07
CA TYR A 123 -3.79 -1.01 -8.17
C TYR A 123 -4.75 -2.15 -7.79
N MET A 124 -5.74 -1.85 -6.95
CA MET A 124 -6.83 -2.76 -6.62
C MET A 124 -8.15 -2.04 -6.77
N GLU A 125 -9.11 -2.72 -7.40
CA GLU A 125 -10.45 -2.19 -7.63
C GLU A 125 -11.48 -3.28 -7.37
N ASN A 126 -12.50 -2.98 -6.57
CA ASN A 126 -13.59 -3.91 -6.26
C ASN A 126 -13.09 -5.27 -5.76
N VAL A 127 -12.12 -5.26 -4.83
CA VAL A 127 -11.56 -6.48 -4.23
C VAL A 127 -12.00 -6.64 -2.78
N SER A 128 -12.24 -7.89 -2.37
CA SER A 128 -12.59 -8.25 -0.99
C SER A 128 -11.34 -8.54 -0.14
N HIS A 129 -11.54 -8.85 1.15
CA HIS A 129 -10.48 -9.32 2.04
C HIS A 129 -9.80 -10.62 1.56
N GLY A 130 -10.37 -11.33 0.59
CA GLY A 130 -9.77 -12.49 -0.05
C GLY A 130 -8.53 -12.17 -0.88
N ALA A 131 -8.38 -10.92 -1.34
CA ALA A 131 -7.15 -10.45 -1.96
C ALA A 131 -6.06 -10.22 -0.90
N LEU A 132 -4.87 -10.77 -1.11
CA LEU A 132 -3.78 -10.74 -0.13
C LEU A 132 -2.46 -10.24 -0.76
N LEU A 133 -1.97 -9.11 -0.26
CA LEU A 133 -0.60 -8.65 -0.48
C LEU A 133 0.22 -8.97 0.78
N LYS A 134 1.23 -9.84 0.67
CA LYS A 134 1.98 -10.33 1.83
C LYS A 134 3.47 -10.28 1.58
N ASP A 135 4.26 -9.89 2.56
CA ASP A 135 5.72 -9.94 2.48
C ASP A 135 6.22 -9.36 1.14
N THR A 136 5.73 -8.17 0.81
CA THR A 136 6.00 -7.51 -0.47
C THR A 136 6.53 -6.11 -0.24
N THR A 137 7.52 -5.72 -1.04
CA THR A 137 7.97 -4.33 -1.11
C THR A 137 7.34 -3.67 -2.33
N VAL A 138 6.60 -2.58 -2.16
CA VAL A 138 6.05 -1.77 -3.24
C VAL A 138 6.63 -0.37 -3.14
N LYS A 139 7.34 0.07 -4.18
CA LYS A 139 7.91 1.42 -4.24
C LYS A 139 7.58 2.08 -5.55
N THR A 140 7.11 3.31 -5.50
CA THR A 140 6.96 4.13 -6.69
C THR A 140 7.94 5.28 -6.62
N LEU A 141 8.88 5.30 -7.56
CA LEU A 141 10.07 6.15 -7.59
C LEU A 141 9.93 7.32 -8.59
N GLY A 142 8.77 7.41 -9.24
CA GLY A 142 8.53 8.27 -10.38
C GLY A 142 8.52 9.78 -10.13
N THR A 143 8.65 10.55 -11.21
CA THR A 143 8.60 12.02 -11.23
C THR A 143 7.39 12.52 -12.02
N VAL A 144 6.22 11.94 -11.75
CA VAL A 144 4.96 12.28 -12.43
C VAL A 144 4.38 13.61 -11.94
N ALA A 145 3.48 14.21 -12.73
CA ALA A 145 3.00 15.57 -12.49
C ALA A 145 1.98 15.71 -11.35
N ASN A 146 1.36 14.61 -10.89
CA ASN A 146 0.30 14.66 -9.88
C ASN A 146 0.46 13.62 -8.77
N LEU A 147 0.06 12.37 -9.00
CA LEU A 147 -0.06 11.33 -7.97
C LEU A 147 0.97 10.23 -8.17
N ASN A 148 1.75 10.00 -7.13
CA ASN A 148 2.70 8.90 -7.10
C ASN A 148 2.44 8.07 -5.83
N THR A 149 1.84 6.88 -5.99
CA THR A 149 1.37 6.07 -4.85
C THR A 149 1.84 4.63 -4.91
N ALA A 150 2.24 4.07 -3.75
CA ALA A 150 2.62 2.65 -3.69
C ALA A 150 1.39 1.77 -3.94
N ILE A 151 0.32 2.00 -3.19
CA ILE A 151 -0.95 1.28 -3.32
C ILE A 151 -2.06 2.27 -3.67
N TYR A 152 -2.89 1.91 -4.64
CA TYR A 152 -4.13 2.61 -4.93
C TYR A 152 -5.30 1.63 -4.78
N LEU A 153 -6.22 1.94 -3.86
CA LEU A 153 -7.40 1.16 -3.55
C LEU A 153 -8.63 1.94 -4.00
N LEU A 154 -9.35 1.42 -4.99
CA LEU A 154 -10.64 1.95 -5.43
C LEU A 154 -11.74 0.96 -5.04
N GLU A 155 -12.62 1.31 -4.11
CA GLU A 155 -13.69 0.38 -3.67
C GLU A 155 -13.12 -0.98 -3.20
N ALA A 156 -11.93 -0.95 -2.60
CA ALA A 156 -11.11 -2.13 -2.38
C ALA A 156 -10.84 -2.35 -0.89
N GLU A 157 -11.07 -3.57 -0.41
CA GLU A 157 -10.86 -3.97 0.99
C GLU A 157 -9.88 -5.16 1.14
N PRO A 158 -8.67 -5.11 0.53
CA PRO A 158 -7.72 -6.21 0.60
C PRO A 158 -7.16 -6.42 2.01
N THR A 159 -6.53 -7.57 2.21
CA THR A 159 -5.59 -7.78 3.32
C THR A 159 -4.17 -7.47 2.86
N ILE A 160 -3.47 -6.61 3.59
CA ILE A 160 -2.06 -6.27 3.39
C ILE A 160 -1.29 -6.66 4.66
N ARG A 161 -0.22 -7.45 4.53
CA ARG A 161 0.55 -7.92 5.69
C ARG A 161 2.06 -7.94 5.46
N GLY A 162 2.85 -7.60 6.47
CA GLY A 162 4.31 -7.78 6.43
C GLY A 162 4.98 -7.01 5.30
N SER A 163 4.35 -5.92 4.83
CA SER A 163 4.69 -5.28 3.56
C SER A 163 5.29 -3.90 3.75
N TRP A 164 6.18 -3.52 2.84
CA TRP A 164 6.79 -2.20 2.78
C TRP A 164 6.20 -1.41 1.63
N LEU A 165 5.54 -0.29 1.91
CA LEU A 165 4.78 0.48 0.94
C LEU A 165 5.30 1.91 0.92
N GLN A 166 5.83 2.37 -0.21
CA GLN A 166 6.45 3.69 -0.30
C GLN A 166 6.13 4.44 -1.60
N GLY A 167 5.46 5.59 -1.46
CA GLY A 167 5.41 6.62 -2.50
C GLY A 167 6.55 7.62 -2.31
N THR A 168 7.41 7.77 -3.32
CA THR A 168 8.60 8.63 -3.26
C THR A 168 8.89 9.27 -4.63
N GLY A 169 9.72 10.32 -4.67
CA GLY A 169 10.12 10.99 -5.91
C GLY A 169 9.88 12.49 -5.86
N THR A 170 9.27 13.07 -6.88
CA THR A 170 9.08 14.54 -6.93
C THR A 170 7.66 14.95 -7.27
N ALA A 171 6.72 14.01 -7.31
CA ALA A 171 5.32 14.34 -7.56
C ALA A 171 4.75 15.18 -6.42
N PRO A 172 3.79 16.10 -6.69
CA PRO A 172 3.13 16.88 -5.65
C PRO A 172 2.42 16.00 -4.60
N ASN A 173 1.80 14.91 -5.03
CA ASN A 173 1.11 13.95 -4.16
C ASN A 173 1.90 12.64 -4.10
N LEU A 174 2.83 12.55 -3.14
CA LEU A 174 3.49 11.30 -2.78
C LEU A 174 2.64 10.57 -1.74
N VAL A 175 2.26 9.32 -2.01
CA VAL A 175 1.31 8.59 -1.16
C VAL A 175 1.78 7.16 -0.88
N GLY A 176 1.70 6.72 0.37
CA GLY A 176 1.94 5.32 0.70
C GLY A 176 0.76 4.46 0.22
N ILE A 177 -0.43 4.76 0.74
CA ILE A 177 -1.70 4.17 0.31
C ILE A 177 -2.71 5.28 0.04
N SER A 178 -3.23 5.33 -1.19
CA SER A 178 -4.46 6.08 -1.51
C SER A 178 -5.62 5.11 -1.48
N SER A 179 -6.66 5.42 -0.71
CA SER A 179 -7.90 4.64 -0.67
C SER A 179 -9.08 5.55 -0.90
N GLU A 180 -9.84 5.23 -1.94
CA GLU A 180 -10.90 6.06 -2.48
C GLU A 180 -12.16 5.22 -2.70
N ASN A 181 -13.31 5.83 -2.41
CA ASN A 181 -14.61 5.32 -2.83
C ASN A 181 -14.93 5.83 -4.24
N GLY A 182 -15.34 4.93 -5.14
CA GLY A 182 -15.73 5.28 -6.50
C GLY A 182 -17.21 5.68 -6.58
N ASP A 183 -18.07 4.79 -6.08
CA ASP A 183 -19.54 4.87 -6.06
C ASP A 183 -20.09 4.05 -4.86
N ASP A 184 -20.87 4.64 -3.95
CA ASP A 184 -21.67 4.00 -2.87
C ASP A 184 -20.98 2.92 -1.98
N GLY A 185 -19.68 2.71 -2.14
CA GLY A 185 -18.85 1.76 -1.40
C GLY A 185 -18.29 2.34 -0.10
N PHE A 186 -17.53 1.52 0.62
CA PHE A 186 -16.81 1.97 1.81
C PHE A 186 -15.57 1.09 2.02
N PRO A 187 -14.42 1.42 1.38
CA PRO A 187 -13.21 0.62 1.45
C PRO A 187 -12.75 0.39 2.90
N ARG A 188 -12.58 -0.88 3.28
CA ARG A 188 -12.18 -1.32 4.64
C ARG A 188 -11.00 -2.28 4.61
N ALA A 189 -9.92 -1.86 3.95
CA ALA A 189 -8.69 -2.64 3.89
C ALA A 189 -8.18 -3.00 5.29
N ARG A 190 -7.63 -4.20 5.43
CA ARG A 190 -6.96 -4.65 6.66
C ARG A 190 -5.46 -4.62 6.44
N ILE A 191 -4.75 -3.86 7.27
CA ILE A 191 -3.30 -3.70 7.16
C ILE A 191 -2.67 -4.14 8.48
N ASP A 192 -1.84 -5.17 8.44
CA ASP A 192 -1.16 -5.72 9.61
C ASP A 192 0.37 -5.72 9.40
N ASP A 193 1.14 -5.44 10.46
CA ASP A 193 2.60 -5.66 10.49
C ASP A 193 3.34 -5.02 9.29
N SER A 194 2.89 -3.84 8.85
CA SER A 194 3.36 -3.21 7.61
C SER A 194 4.00 -1.86 7.86
N THR A 195 4.86 -1.44 6.93
CA THR A 195 5.50 -0.13 6.93
C THR A 195 4.96 0.69 5.76
N ILE A 196 4.35 1.83 6.06
CA ILE A 196 3.69 2.72 5.10
C ILE A 196 4.40 4.07 5.16
N LEU A 197 5.10 4.40 4.07
CA LEU A 197 5.92 5.58 3.95
C LEU A 197 5.44 6.46 2.80
N ALA A 198 5.44 7.76 3.02
CA ALA A 198 5.34 8.72 1.94
C ALA A 198 6.42 9.78 2.09
N GLY A 199 7.30 9.86 1.10
CA GLY A 199 8.39 10.82 1.08
C GLY A 199 9.67 10.32 0.41
N ASN A 200 10.65 11.20 0.26
CA ASN A 200 11.87 10.96 -0.53
C ASN A 200 13.02 10.32 0.24
N ASP A 201 12.79 9.91 1.49
CA ASP A 201 13.82 9.24 2.28
C ASP A 201 13.67 7.71 2.20
N SER A 202 14.80 7.03 2.08
CA SER A 202 14.94 5.59 2.14
C SER A 202 15.01 5.02 3.58
N THR A 203 15.05 5.86 4.61
CA THR A 203 15.44 5.49 5.98
C THR A 203 14.31 5.41 7.02
N GLU A 204 13.05 5.20 6.62
CA GLU A 204 11.84 5.24 7.52
C GLU A 204 11.66 6.56 8.29
N SER A 205 12.57 7.52 8.13
CA SER A 205 12.54 8.81 8.82
C SER A 205 11.40 9.71 8.33
N CYS A 206 10.93 9.42 7.10
CA CYS A 206 10.05 10.23 6.26
C CYS A 206 10.48 11.69 6.17
N ALA A 207 11.77 11.98 6.32
CA ALA A 207 12.34 13.32 6.52
C ALA A 207 12.29 14.21 5.27
N VAL A 208 11.08 14.48 4.76
CA VAL A 208 10.85 15.31 3.58
C VAL A 208 9.59 16.16 3.72
N PRO A 209 9.53 17.33 3.09
CA PRO A 209 8.41 18.26 3.24
C PRO A 209 7.12 17.82 2.55
N THR A 210 7.16 16.79 1.70
CA THR A 210 6.05 16.35 0.87
C THR A 210 5.74 14.88 1.13
N GLY A 211 4.45 14.54 1.22
CA GLY A 211 3.99 13.16 1.25
C GLY A 211 2.98 12.86 2.34
N THR A 212 2.03 12.01 1.99
CA THR A 212 0.92 11.56 2.83
C THR A 212 0.97 10.03 2.96
N ALA A 213 1.22 9.48 4.14
CA ALA A 213 1.34 8.02 4.26
C ALA A 213 0.02 7.31 3.94
N LEU A 214 -1.08 7.79 4.52
CA LEU A 214 -2.44 7.33 4.27
C LEU A 214 -3.30 8.49 3.75
N SER A 215 -3.77 8.38 2.51
CA SER A 215 -4.71 9.33 1.90
C SER A 215 -6.05 8.63 1.73
N LEU A 216 -7.07 9.08 2.45
CA LEU A 216 -8.33 8.36 2.62
C LEU A 216 -9.50 9.25 2.22
N PHE A 217 -10.30 8.79 1.25
CA PHE A 217 -11.53 9.44 0.80
C PHE A 217 -12.66 8.42 0.90
N GLU A 218 -13.61 8.61 1.82
CA GLU A 218 -14.72 7.65 2.03
C GLU A 218 -14.25 6.25 2.41
N SER A 219 -13.14 6.16 3.16
CA SER A 219 -12.45 4.90 3.47
C SER A 219 -12.18 4.75 4.98
N SER A 220 -12.25 3.50 5.47
CA SER A 220 -12.04 3.12 6.86
C SER A 220 -11.15 1.88 7.01
N PRO A 221 -9.87 1.97 6.65
CA PRO A 221 -8.94 0.86 6.88
C PRO A 221 -8.78 0.57 8.38
N THR A 222 -8.53 -0.69 8.70
CA THR A 222 -8.04 -1.10 10.03
C THR A 222 -6.55 -1.40 9.92
N ILE A 223 -5.74 -0.72 10.74
CA ILE A 223 -4.29 -0.85 10.75
C ILE A 223 -3.81 -1.34 12.11
N ASN A 224 -3.03 -2.42 12.13
CA ASN A 224 -2.47 -3.02 13.34
C ASN A 224 -0.95 -3.18 13.22
N ASN A 225 -0.23 -3.01 14.33
CA ASN A 225 1.20 -3.32 14.45
C ASN A 225 2.08 -2.69 13.34
N SER A 226 1.71 -1.51 12.87
CA SER A 226 2.29 -0.93 11.65
C SER A 226 3.07 0.34 11.94
N HIS A 227 3.99 0.66 11.04
CA HIS A 227 4.70 1.93 11.01
C HIS A 227 4.08 2.81 9.93
N ILE A 228 3.49 3.94 10.32
CA ILE A 228 2.85 4.89 9.42
C ILE A 228 3.63 6.19 9.52
N CYS A 229 4.22 6.62 8.41
CA CYS A 229 5.07 7.78 8.44
C CYS A 229 5.03 8.56 7.13
N GLY A 230 4.68 9.84 7.22
CA GLY A 230 4.56 10.72 6.05
C GLY A 230 5.41 11.97 6.19
N GLY A 231 5.89 12.49 5.06
CA GLY A 231 6.67 13.71 5.03
C GLY A 231 5.92 14.92 5.55
N ALA A 232 4.71 15.13 5.04
CA ALA A 232 3.80 16.21 5.40
C ALA A 232 2.63 15.76 6.27
N ARG A 233 2.09 14.56 6.02
CA ARG A 233 0.89 14.04 6.71
C ARG A 233 1.04 12.55 6.95
N ALA A 234 0.76 12.07 8.15
CA ALA A 234 0.70 10.61 8.36
C ALA A 234 -0.66 10.07 7.89
N VAL A 235 -1.75 10.71 8.31
CA VAL A 235 -3.10 10.38 7.89
C VAL A 235 -3.82 11.63 7.39
N PHE A 236 -4.33 11.56 6.17
CA PHE A 236 -5.20 12.56 5.56
C PHE A 236 -6.57 11.95 5.31
N LEU A 237 -7.61 12.50 5.95
CA LEU A 237 -9.00 12.22 5.65
C LEU A 237 -9.54 13.33 4.75
N GLY A 238 -9.64 13.03 3.47
CA GLY A 238 -10.11 13.95 2.44
C GLY A 238 -11.61 14.21 2.52
N ILE A 239 -12.39 13.16 2.76
CA ILE A 239 -13.85 13.19 3.00
C ILE A 239 -14.20 11.94 3.82
N SER A 240 -15.20 12.05 4.71
CA SER A 240 -15.91 10.98 5.44
C SER A 240 -15.12 9.68 5.66
N GLY A 241 -14.77 9.30 6.88
CA GLY A 241 -14.06 8.03 7.10
C GLY A 241 -13.81 7.74 8.56
N PHE A 242 -13.63 6.46 8.89
CA PHE A 242 -13.46 5.94 10.23
C PHE A 242 -12.27 4.97 10.34
N PRO A 243 -11.04 5.36 9.94
CA PRO A 243 -9.88 4.49 10.08
C PRO A 243 -9.61 4.16 11.56
N ALA A 244 -9.21 2.91 11.81
CA ALA A 244 -8.85 2.42 13.14
C ALA A 244 -7.38 1.99 13.16
N ILE A 245 -6.58 2.58 14.05
CA ILE A 245 -5.14 2.37 14.16
C ILE A 245 -4.82 1.84 15.55
N HIS A 246 -4.21 0.66 15.62
CA HIS A 246 -3.87 -0.03 16.86
C HIS A 246 -2.42 -0.48 16.90
N HIS A 247 -1.78 -0.44 18.07
CA HIS A 247 -0.43 -0.97 18.31
C HIS A 247 0.61 -0.47 17.31
N SER A 248 0.41 0.74 16.79
CA SER A 248 1.15 1.27 15.65
C SER A 248 1.94 2.50 16.05
N THR A 249 2.80 2.94 15.13
CA THR A 249 3.50 4.22 15.24
C THR A 249 3.02 5.13 14.12
N VAL A 250 2.65 6.36 14.46
CA VAL A 250 2.16 7.38 13.52
C VAL A 250 3.10 8.58 13.63
N ARG A 251 3.80 8.92 12.54
CA ARG A 251 4.85 9.94 12.56
C ARG A 251 4.76 10.87 11.35
N VAL A 252 5.14 12.13 11.57
CA VAL A 252 5.45 13.09 10.50
C VAL A 252 6.86 13.63 10.66
N SER A 253 7.51 14.01 9.58
CA SER A 253 8.81 14.68 9.66
C SER A 253 8.67 16.12 10.17
N THR A 254 9.65 16.55 10.97
CA THR A 254 9.60 17.85 11.65
C THR A 254 9.56 19.00 10.63
N GLY A 255 8.59 19.90 10.75
CA GLY A 255 8.56 21.18 10.04
C GLY A 255 7.38 21.43 9.10
N PHE A 256 6.54 20.43 8.81
CA PHE A 256 5.44 20.57 7.85
C PHE A 256 4.14 19.90 8.35
N ASN A 257 3.03 20.66 8.34
CA ASN A 257 1.64 20.26 8.62
C ASN A 257 1.43 19.40 9.90
N ALA A 258 0.42 18.53 9.92
CA ALA A 258 0.00 17.74 11.08
C ALA A 258 0.04 16.24 10.82
N ALA A 259 0.26 15.47 11.90
CA ALA A 259 0.15 14.01 11.89
C ALA A 259 -1.20 13.53 11.37
N LEU A 260 -2.27 14.24 11.73
CA LEU A 260 -3.63 13.98 11.29
C LEU A 260 -4.18 15.25 10.63
N THR A 261 -4.72 15.12 9.43
CA THR A 261 -5.41 16.21 8.74
C THR A 261 -6.77 15.70 8.29
N GLU A 262 -7.83 16.42 8.64
CA GLU A 262 -9.20 16.16 8.20
C GLU A 262 -9.69 17.38 7.44
N THR A 263 -10.42 17.21 6.34
CA THR A 263 -11.20 18.31 5.77
C THR A 263 -12.55 18.44 6.51
N PRO A 264 -13.35 19.50 6.31
CA PRO A 264 -14.58 19.75 7.09
C PRO A 264 -15.68 18.66 6.99
N ALA A 265 -15.51 17.63 6.18
CA ALA A 265 -16.47 16.54 6.01
C ALA A 265 -16.21 15.39 7.03
N SER A 266 -16.84 15.50 8.20
CA SER A 266 -17.19 14.45 9.18
C SER A 266 -16.47 13.09 9.05
N GLY A 267 -15.29 12.95 9.64
CA GLY A 267 -14.61 11.65 9.88
C GLY A 267 -14.19 11.50 11.34
N ILE A 268 -13.78 10.30 11.75
CA ILE A 268 -13.12 10.06 13.05
C ILE A 268 -11.92 9.13 12.80
N VAL A 269 -10.70 9.60 13.06
CA VAL A 269 -9.55 8.70 13.21
C VAL A 269 -9.53 8.12 14.62
N SER A 270 -9.72 6.80 14.75
CA SER A 270 -9.53 6.11 16.03
C SER A 270 -8.09 5.62 16.14
N ILE A 271 -7.37 6.08 17.17
CA ILE A 271 -6.00 5.65 17.47
C ILE A 271 -5.97 5.12 18.91
N ALA A 272 -5.58 3.86 19.08
CA ALA A 272 -5.46 3.23 20.40
C ALA A 272 -4.15 2.45 20.54
N THR A 273 -3.59 2.44 21.75
CA THR A 273 -2.34 1.73 22.09
C THR A 273 -1.21 2.01 21.09
N SER A 274 -1.12 3.24 20.58
CA SER A 274 -0.22 3.62 19.50
C SER A 274 0.60 4.85 19.89
N ARG A 275 1.81 4.96 19.35
CA ARG A 275 2.67 6.14 19.54
C ARG A 275 2.40 7.13 18.40
N VAL A 276 2.14 8.39 18.74
CA VAL A 276 1.98 9.47 17.76
C VAL A 276 3.10 10.51 17.99
N ASP A 277 3.94 10.71 16.98
CA ASP A 277 5.07 11.65 17.01
C ASP A 277 4.74 12.94 16.24
N ASN A 278 5.24 14.08 16.73
CA ASN A 278 5.09 15.40 16.10
C ASN A 278 3.62 15.79 15.87
N PHE A 279 2.81 15.64 16.92
CA PHE A 279 1.44 16.17 16.99
C PHE A 279 1.47 17.70 17.12
N ASN A 280 1.92 18.40 16.08
CA ASN A 280 1.84 19.86 16.02
C ASN A 280 0.44 20.27 15.55
N ASP A 281 -0.10 21.35 16.12
CA ASP A 281 -1.49 21.82 16.07
C ASP A 281 -2.04 22.26 14.68
N ALA A 282 -1.49 21.79 13.56
CA ALA A 282 -1.99 22.12 12.23
C ALA A 282 -3.23 21.28 11.86
N PHE A 283 -4.29 21.38 12.68
CA PHE A 283 -5.62 20.90 12.32
C PHE A 283 -6.31 21.96 11.45
N GLU A 284 -6.47 21.69 10.16
CA GLU A 284 -7.34 22.47 9.28
C GLU A 284 -8.79 21.94 9.38
N GLY A 285 -9.48 22.13 10.51
CA GLY A 285 -10.83 21.57 10.70
C GLY A 285 -11.38 21.68 12.13
N THR A 286 -12.37 20.85 12.47
CA THR A 286 -12.85 20.74 13.86
C THR A 286 -11.71 20.18 14.74
N PRO A 287 -11.41 20.76 15.91
CA PRO A 287 -10.32 20.27 16.76
C PRO A 287 -10.55 18.80 17.11
N PRO A 288 -9.52 17.94 17.02
CA PRO A 288 -9.66 16.54 17.39
C PRO A 288 -10.08 16.44 18.86
N ARG A 289 -11.02 15.54 19.15
CA ARG A 289 -11.35 15.17 20.53
C ARG A 289 -10.49 13.97 20.94
N CYS A 290 -9.40 14.24 21.64
CA CYS A 290 -8.61 13.19 22.26
C CYS A 290 -9.43 12.54 23.39
N ALA A 291 -9.78 11.26 23.25
CA ALA A 291 -10.50 10.54 24.29
C ALA A 291 -9.56 10.13 25.45
N TYR A 292 -8.34 9.69 25.14
CA TYR A 292 -7.31 9.29 26.11
C TYR A 292 -5.90 9.49 25.52
N THR A 293 -5.00 10.18 26.23
CA THR A 293 -3.58 10.29 25.88
C THR A 293 -2.74 9.69 27.00
N TYR A 294 -1.68 8.95 26.64
CA TYR A 294 -0.71 8.40 27.59
C TYR A 294 0.69 8.74 27.09
N SER A 295 1.45 9.50 27.87
CA SER A 295 2.86 9.77 27.59
C SER A 295 3.72 8.57 28.00
N LEU A 296 4.76 8.28 27.20
CA LEU A 296 5.85 7.38 27.55
C LEU A 296 6.65 8.00 28.69
N ASN A 297 6.12 7.91 29.92
CA ASN A 297 6.80 8.05 31.23
C ASN A 297 5.81 8.18 32.41
N TYR A 298 4.48 8.03 32.21
CA TYR A 298 3.45 8.23 33.25
C TYR A 298 3.43 9.62 33.92
N ASP A 299 4.30 10.55 33.50
CA ASP A 299 4.16 11.95 33.84
C ASP A 299 3.05 12.55 32.97
N THR A 300 1.92 12.84 33.62
CA THR A 300 0.86 13.64 33.02
C THR A 300 1.41 15.03 32.76
N LEU A 301 1.61 15.40 31.50
CA LEU A 301 1.38 16.75 30.96
C LEU A 301 1.72 16.79 29.46
N ASP A 302 0.73 17.14 28.64
CA ASP A 302 0.79 18.47 28.02
C ASP A 302 -0.62 19.02 27.76
N GLN A 303 -0.76 20.33 27.93
CA GLN A 303 -1.98 21.12 28.09
C GLN A 303 -2.67 21.49 26.77
N ASN A 304 -2.33 20.88 25.64
CA ASN A 304 -2.92 21.25 24.34
C ASN A 304 -4.29 20.60 24.05
N CYS A 305 -4.86 19.88 25.02
CA CYS A 305 -6.21 19.32 24.96
C CYS A 305 -7.19 20.01 25.92
N SER A 306 -6.86 21.16 26.49
CA SER A 306 -7.77 21.88 27.38
C SER A 306 -8.66 22.86 26.61
N ASN A 307 -9.79 22.37 26.08
CA ASN A 307 -11.01 23.19 25.89
C ASN A 307 -12.29 22.33 26.00
N GLY A 308 -12.46 21.69 27.18
CA GLY A 308 -13.73 21.57 27.94
C GLY A 308 -14.75 20.45 27.60
N PRO A 309 -15.70 20.17 28.52
CA PRO A 309 -15.57 19.98 29.97
C PRO A 309 -15.53 18.49 30.33
N VAL A 310 -14.73 18.15 31.35
CA VAL A 310 -14.86 16.89 32.08
C VAL A 310 -16.09 17.01 32.98
N ALA A 311 -17.13 16.22 32.73
CA ALA A 311 -18.15 15.93 33.73
C ALA A 311 -17.95 14.48 34.20
N GLN A 312 -18.02 14.34 35.52
CA GLN A 312 -17.60 13.21 36.38
C GLN A 312 -18.21 11.87 36.02
#